data_AF-A0A9D1CDI9-F1
#
_entry.id   AF-A0A9D1CDI9-F1
#
_cell.length_a   1.000
_cell.length_b   1.000
_cell.length_c   1.000
_cell.angle_alpha   90.00
_cell.angle_beta   90.00
_cell.angle_gamma   90.00
#
_symmetry.space_group_name_H-M   'P 1'
#
loop_
_entity.id
_entity.type
_entity.pdbx_description
1 polymer ?
#
loop_
_entity_poly.entity_id
_entity_poly.type
_entity_poly.pdbx_seq_one_letter_code
_entity_poly.pdbx_strand_id
1 'polypeptide(L)'
;MVTLTKHIKEKMSQRGINKELLELVLIYGVVKKDKILINKKRSEKYLKKLDKHNRKFKRLKNQLHIKKLNKIRSLFLKIRDKKGVTLVIMGETLITTYNTNMRVKRKRRYKGQKKPY
;
A
#
# COMPACT_ATOMS: atom_id res chain seq x y z
N MET A 1 -10.43 1.95 18.64
CA MET A 1 -11.04 1.39 17.39
C MET A 1 -10.64 2.30 16.24
N VAL A 2 -10.14 1.78 15.12
CA VAL A 2 -9.68 2.64 14.00
C VAL A 2 -10.86 3.36 13.32
N THR A 3 -10.81 4.69 13.26
CA THR A 3 -11.88 5.53 12.68
C THR A 3 -11.57 5.94 11.24
N LEU A 4 -12.50 5.68 10.31
CA LEU A 4 -12.41 6.11 8.91
C LEU A 4 -13.12 7.45 8.71
N THR A 5 -12.37 8.49 8.33
CA THR A 5 -12.93 9.80 8.00
C THR A 5 -13.74 9.79 6.69
N LYS A 6 -14.57 10.81 6.47
CA LYS A 6 -15.22 11.03 5.17
C LYS A 6 -14.16 11.22 4.05
N HIS A 7 -13.10 11.96 4.36
CA HIS A 7 -12.03 12.25 3.42
C HIS A 7 -11.33 10.98 2.91
N ILE A 8 -10.99 10.02 3.78
CA ILE A 8 -10.36 8.78 3.31
C ILE A 8 -11.30 7.94 2.44
N LYS A 9 -12.61 7.88 2.74
CA LYS A 9 -13.59 7.14 1.92
C LYS A 9 -13.67 7.70 0.49
N GLU A 10 -13.74 9.02 0.36
CA GLU A 10 -13.71 9.69 -0.96
C GLU A 10 -12.40 9.42 -1.71
N LYS A 11 -11.26 9.53 -1.01
CA LYS A 11 -9.92 9.32 -1.59
C LYS A 11 -9.68 7.88 -2.01
N MET A 12 -10.26 6.92 -1.29
CA MET A 12 -10.27 5.51 -1.64
C MET A 12 -11.01 5.27 -2.96
N SER A 13 -12.23 5.82 -3.09
CA SER A 13 -13.02 5.73 -4.31
C SER A 13 -12.28 6.36 -5.51
N GLN A 14 -11.81 7.61 -5.37
CA GLN A 14 -11.07 8.33 -6.41
C GLN A 14 -9.81 7.62 -6.91
N ARG A 15 -9.19 6.77 -6.08
CA ARG A 15 -7.92 6.08 -6.42
C ARG A 15 -8.09 4.59 -6.65
N GLY A 16 -9.32 4.08 -6.60
CA GLY A 16 -9.65 2.66 -6.69
C GLY A 16 -8.90 1.83 -5.64
N ILE A 17 -8.81 2.34 -4.41
CA ILE A 17 -8.21 1.65 -3.27
C ILE A 17 -9.37 1.05 -2.46
N ASN A 18 -9.55 -0.27 -2.52
CA ASN A 18 -10.59 -0.94 -1.75
C ASN A 18 -10.17 -1.11 -0.27
N LYS A 19 -11.13 -1.49 0.58
CA LYS A 19 -10.90 -1.72 2.01
C LYS A 19 -9.84 -2.82 2.25
N GLU A 20 -9.85 -3.88 1.46
CA GLU A 20 -8.88 -4.98 1.59
C GLU A 20 -7.43 -4.52 1.31
N LEU A 21 -7.21 -3.63 0.33
CA LEU A 21 -5.91 -3.02 0.07
C LEU A 21 -5.46 -2.17 1.28
N LEU A 22 -6.39 -1.42 1.88
CA LEU A 22 -6.11 -0.59 3.05
C LEU A 22 -5.68 -1.44 4.26
N GLU A 23 -6.44 -2.50 4.55
CA GLU A 23 -6.11 -3.47 5.61
C GLU A 23 -4.74 -4.12 5.35
N LEU A 24 -4.44 -4.47 4.10
CA LEU A 24 -3.13 -5.02 3.74
C LEU A 24 -1.99 -4.02 4.02
N VAL A 25 -2.20 -2.73 3.75
CA VAL A 25 -1.22 -1.67 4.03
C VAL A 25 -1.06 -1.47 5.54
N LEU A 26 -2.13 -1.55 6.32
CA LEU A 26 -2.06 -1.48 7.78
C LEU A 26 -1.23 -2.64 8.37
N ILE A 27 -1.40 -3.86 7.85
CA ILE A 27 -0.74 -5.06 8.37
C ILE A 27 0.72 -5.18 7.90
N TYR A 28 0.98 -4.97 6.61
CA TYR A 28 2.29 -5.24 5.98
C TYR A 28 3.08 -3.98 5.62
N GLY A 29 2.52 -2.80 5.88
CA GLY A 29 3.14 -1.52 5.58
C GLY A 29 4.30 -1.19 6.49
N VAL A 30 5.14 -0.26 6.03
CA VAL A 30 6.21 0.30 6.84
C VAL A 30 5.80 1.66 7.34
N VAL A 31 5.90 1.83 8.65
CA VAL A 31 5.69 3.10 9.34
C VAL A 31 6.84 4.04 9.01
N LYS A 32 6.49 5.26 8.60
CA LYS A 32 7.38 6.39 8.37
C LYS A 32 6.69 7.63 8.93
N LYS A 33 7.07 8.05 10.14
CA LYS A 33 6.42 9.15 10.86
C LYS A 33 4.90 8.91 10.96
N ASP A 34 4.11 9.80 10.38
CA ASP A 34 2.65 9.82 10.30
C ASP A 34 2.06 8.91 9.21
N LYS A 35 2.89 8.11 8.53
CA LYS A 35 2.50 7.37 7.33
C LYS A 35 2.80 5.90 7.42
N ILE A 36 1.92 5.08 6.87
CA ILE A 36 2.14 3.66 6.65
C ILE A 36 2.13 3.42 5.15
N LEU A 37 3.18 2.79 4.60
CA LEU A 37 3.26 2.60 3.15
C LEU A 37 3.80 1.25 2.73
N ILE A 38 3.31 0.78 1.58
CA ILE A 38 3.90 -0.31 0.81
C ILE A 38 4.31 0.25 -0.54
N ASN A 39 5.61 0.28 -0.82
CA ASN A 39 6.13 0.69 -2.13
C ASN A 39 6.18 -0.49 -3.11
N LYS A 40 6.30 -0.18 -4.41
CA LYS A 40 6.41 -1.19 -5.48
C LYS A 40 7.46 -2.28 -5.19
N LYS A 41 8.66 -1.89 -4.78
CA LYS A 41 9.77 -2.83 -4.48
C LYS A 41 9.40 -3.80 -3.34
N ARG A 42 8.72 -3.33 -2.30
CA ARG A 42 8.25 -4.18 -1.20
C ARG A 42 7.13 -5.09 -1.67
N SER A 43 6.16 -4.60 -2.43
CA SER A 43 5.11 -5.44 -3.01
C SER A 43 5.70 -6.60 -3.80
N GLU A 44 6.72 -6.36 -4.63
CA GLU A 44 7.42 -7.41 -5.38
C GLU A 44 8.11 -8.43 -4.46
N LYS A 45 8.74 -7.97 -3.37
CA LYS A 45 9.34 -8.88 -2.36
C LYS A 45 8.27 -9.77 -1.70
N TYR A 46 7.12 -9.21 -1.32
CA TYR A 46 6.01 -9.99 -0.76
C TYR A 46 5.43 -10.98 -1.76
N LEU A 47 5.26 -10.57 -3.04
CA LEU A 47 4.79 -11.46 -4.10
C LEU A 47 5.71 -12.67 -4.28
N LYS A 48 7.04 -12.47 -4.29
CA LYS A 48 8.02 -13.57 -4.36
C LYS A 48 7.91 -14.52 -3.18
N LYS A 49 7.69 -14.00 -1.96
CA LYS A 49 7.48 -14.84 -0.76
C LYS A 49 6.19 -15.65 -0.88
N LEU A 50 5.08 -14.99 -1.25
CA LEU A 50 3.78 -15.65 -1.44
C LEU A 50 3.84 -16.75 -2.50
N ASP A 51 4.58 -16.56 -3.59
CA ASP A 51 4.78 -17.59 -4.61
C ASP A 51 5.49 -18.83 -4.08
N LYS A 52 6.54 -18.64 -3.25
CA LYS A 52 7.25 -19.75 -2.61
C LYS A 52 6.31 -20.53 -1.68
N HIS A 53 5.53 -19.83 -0.85
CA HIS A 53 4.54 -20.47 0.01
C HIS A 53 3.47 -21.20 -0.79
N ASN A 54 2.92 -20.58 -1.82
CA ASN A 54 1.92 -21.20 -2.71
C ASN A 54 2.44 -22.50 -3.35
N ARG A 55 3.69 -22.53 -3.82
CA ARG A 55 4.30 -23.76 -4.37
C ARG A 55 4.38 -24.87 -3.32
N LYS A 56 4.76 -24.54 -2.07
CA LYS A 56 4.79 -25.51 -0.96
C LYS A 56 3.40 -26.08 -0.67
N PHE A 57 2.38 -25.24 -0.54
CA PHE A 57 1.02 -25.69 -0.25
C PHE A 57 0.35 -26.43 -1.43
N LYS A 58 0.71 -26.11 -2.68
CA LYS A 58 0.28 -26.89 -3.85
C LYS A 58 0.79 -28.33 -3.80
N ARG A 59 2.03 -28.55 -3.39
CA ARG A 59 2.59 -29.91 -3.19
C ARG A 59 1.82 -30.69 -2.12
N LEU A 60 1.42 -30.00 -1.05
CA LEU A 60 0.61 -30.57 0.05
C LEU A 60 -0.89 -30.70 -0.29
N LYS A 61 -1.32 -30.33 -1.50
CA LYS A 61 -2.74 -30.32 -1.95
C LYS A 61 -3.71 -29.59 -1.00
N ASN A 62 -3.23 -28.61 -0.21
CA ASN A 62 -4.07 -27.87 0.74
C ASN A 62 -4.82 -26.72 0.05
N GLN A 63 -6.03 -27.01 -0.44
CA GLN A 63 -6.84 -26.08 -1.24
C GLN A 63 -7.21 -24.79 -0.49
N LEU A 64 -7.52 -24.89 0.81
CA LEU A 64 -7.94 -23.75 1.63
C LEU A 64 -6.82 -22.70 1.75
N HIS A 65 -5.59 -23.14 2.03
CA HIS A 65 -4.44 -22.25 2.15
C HIS A 65 -4.06 -21.62 0.82
N ILE A 66 -4.13 -22.39 -0.28
CA ILE A 66 -3.88 -21.89 -1.63
C ILE A 66 -4.87 -20.77 -1.98
N LYS A 67 -6.16 -20.94 -1.67
CA LYS A 67 -7.20 -19.92 -1.93
C LYS A 67 -6.91 -18.63 -1.15
N LYS A 68 -6.58 -18.73 0.14
CA LYS A 68 -6.23 -17.58 0.99
C LYS A 68 -4.99 -16.85 0.48
N LEU A 69 -3.92 -17.58 0.17
CA LEU A 69 -2.67 -17.01 -0.35
C LEU A 69 -2.86 -16.35 -1.72
N ASN A 70 -3.68 -16.92 -2.60
CA ASN A 70 -4.01 -16.33 -3.90
C ASN A 70 -4.79 -15.02 -3.74
N LYS A 71 -5.69 -14.92 -2.75
CA LYS A 71 -6.39 -13.66 -2.44
C LYS A 71 -5.41 -12.58 -1.97
N ILE A 72 -4.52 -12.91 -1.03
CA ILE A 72 -3.51 -11.95 -0.56
C ILE A 72 -2.58 -11.54 -1.71
N ARG A 73 -2.18 -12.49 -2.55
CA ARG A 73 -1.35 -12.24 -3.74
C ARG A 73 -2.03 -11.26 -4.70
N SER A 74 -3.32 -11.41 -4.99
CA SER A 74 -4.03 -10.50 -5.89
C SER A 74 -4.08 -9.07 -5.36
N LEU A 75 -4.18 -8.88 -4.04
CA LEU A 75 -4.09 -7.56 -3.41
C LEU A 75 -2.68 -6.95 -3.56
N PHE A 76 -1.61 -7.72 -3.35
CA PHE A 76 -0.25 -7.24 -3.57
C PHE A 76 0.04 -6.90 -5.04
N LEU A 77 -0.54 -7.63 -5.99
CA LEU A 77 -0.49 -7.28 -7.42
C LEU A 77 -1.14 -5.91 -7.66
N LYS A 78 -2.35 -5.68 -7.13
CA LYS A 78 -3.02 -4.37 -7.23
C LYS A 78 -2.18 -3.24 -6.63
N ILE A 79 -1.55 -3.44 -5.48
CA ILE A 79 -0.65 -2.43 -4.88
C ILE A 79 0.55 -2.16 -5.81
N ARG A 80 1.16 -3.21 -6.35
CA ARG A 80 2.30 -3.09 -7.28
C ARG A 80 1.91 -2.30 -8.52
N ASP A 81 0.76 -2.59 -9.10
CA ASP A 81 0.28 -1.94 -10.33
C ASP A 81 -0.04 -0.45 -10.09
N LYS A 82 -0.53 -0.11 -8.89
CA LYS A 82 -0.65 1.28 -8.40
C LYS A 82 0.69 1.95 -8.05
N LYS A 83 1.81 1.25 -8.23
CA LYS A 83 3.19 1.66 -7.88
C LYS A 83 3.43 1.82 -6.37
N GLY A 84 2.54 1.29 -5.54
CA GLY A 84 2.56 1.40 -4.08
C GLY A 84 1.40 2.22 -3.54
N VAL A 85 1.07 2.03 -2.27
CA VAL A 85 0.00 2.73 -1.55
C VAL A 85 0.52 3.25 -0.22
N THR A 86 0.15 4.48 0.10
CA THR A 86 0.46 5.17 1.35
C THR A 86 -0.84 5.55 2.05
N LEU A 87 -0.86 5.32 3.35
CA LEU A 87 -1.90 5.68 4.29
C LEU A 87 -1.34 6.70 5.28
N VAL A 88 -2.08 7.77 5.55
CA VAL A 88 -1.73 8.77 6.57
C VAL A 88 -2.68 8.60 7.75
N ILE A 89 -2.10 8.54 8.94
CA ILE A 89 -2.80 8.24 10.19
C ILE A 89 -2.45 9.28 11.24
N MET A 90 -3.42 9.67 12.06
CA MET A 90 -3.21 10.49 13.25
C MET A 90 -3.94 9.84 14.42
N GLY A 91 -3.17 9.33 15.39
CA GLY A 91 -3.70 8.50 16.46
C GLY A 91 -4.41 7.26 15.89
N GLU A 92 -5.69 7.12 16.22
CA GLU A 92 -6.55 6.04 15.69
C GLU A 92 -7.33 6.42 14.42
N THR A 93 -7.15 7.65 13.93
CA THR A 93 -7.93 8.19 12.80
C THR A 93 -7.17 8.05 11.48
N LEU A 94 -7.82 7.42 10.50
CA LEU A 94 -7.30 7.34 9.13
C LEU A 94 -7.68 8.59 8.35
N ILE A 95 -6.68 9.41 8.02
CA ILE A 95 -6.88 10.71 7.38
C ILE A 95 -7.06 10.55 5.88
N THR A 96 -6.07 9.98 5.19
CA THR A 96 -6.07 9.92 3.72
C THR A 96 -5.26 8.76 3.17
N THR A 97 -5.52 8.40 1.92
CA THR A 97 -4.78 7.39 1.17
C THR A 97 -4.38 7.91 -0.20
N TYR A 98 -3.20 7.51 -0.66
CA TYR A 98 -2.73 7.83 -2.00
C TYR A 98 -1.71 6.82 -2.53
N ASN A 99 -1.48 6.80 -3.85
CA ASN A 99 -0.48 5.93 -4.44
C ASN A 99 0.94 6.46 -4.14
N THR A 100 1.81 5.64 -3.53
CA THR A 100 3.13 6.07 -3.00
C THR A 100 4.03 6.72 -4.05
N ASN A 101 4.01 6.21 -5.29
CA ASN A 101 4.89 6.65 -6.37
C ASN A 101 4.20 7.61 -7.35
N MET A 102 3.14 8.31 -6.92
CA MET A 102 2.73 9.51 -7.64
C MET A 102 3.93 10.46 -7.56
N ARG A 103 4.66 10.62 -8.67
CA ARG A 103 5.77 11.58 -8.76
C ARG A 103 5.19 12.89 -8.23
N VAL A 104 5.60 13.32 -7.04
CA VAL A 104 5.33 14.70 -6.62
C VAL A 104 5.90 15.50 -7.78
N LYS A 105 5.05 16.16 -8.57
CA LYS A 105 5.53 17.08 -9.61
C LYS A 105 6.52 17.94 -8.85
N ARG A 106 7.83 17.83 -9.15
CA ARG A 106 8.87 18.61 -8.45
C ARG A 106 8.31 20.02 -8.42
N LYS A 107 8.11 20.61 -7.23
CA LYS A 107 7.73 22.02 -7.14
C LYS A 107 8.72 22.72 -8.05
N ARG A 108 8.25 23.33 -9.15
CA ARG A 108 9.11 24.17 -9.98
C ARG A 108 9.73 25.15 -8.98
N ARG A 109 11.05 25.07 -8.76
CA ARG A 109 11.71 26.07 -7.93
C ARG A 109 11.38 27.40 -8.57
N TYR A 110 10.80 28.32 -7.81
CA TYR A 110 10.64 29.69 -8.27
C TYR A 110 12.06 30.20 -8.62
N LYS A 111 12.26 30.70 -9.84
CA LYS A 111 13.55 31.27 -10.25
C LYS A 111 13.86 32.41 -9.26
N GLY A 112 14.78 32.23 -8.32
CA GLY A 112 15.15 33.29 -7.38
C GLY A 112 15.76 32.90 -6.03
N GLN A 113 15.57 31.67 -5.53
CA GLN A 113 16.17 31.31 -4.23
C GLN A 113 17.65 30.93 -4.39
N LYS A 114 18.55 31.89 -4.10
CA LYS A 114 19.99 31.65 -3.88
C LYS A 114 20.17 30.74 -2.66
N LYS A 115 21.19 29.87 -2.69
CA LYS A 115 21.55 29.02 -1.56
C LYS A 115 21.95 29.90 -0.37
N PRO A 116 21.53 29.61 0.87
CA PRO A 116 22.22 30.16 2.02
C PRO A 116 23.66 29.61 2.02
N TYR A 117 24.61 30.49 2.30
CA TYR A 117 26.04 30.21 2.37
C TYR A 117 26.35 29.17 3.44
#